data_AF-A0A523T6Y0-F1
#
_entry.id   AF-A0A523T6Y0-F1
#
_cell.length_a   1.000
_cell.length_b   1.000
_cell.length_c   1.000
_cell.angle_alpha   90.00
_cell.angle_beta   90.00
_cell.angle_gamma   90.00
#
_symmetry.space_group_name_H-M   'P 1'
#
loop_
_entity.id
_entity.type
_entity.pdbx_description
1 polymer ?
#
loop_
_entity_poly.entity_id
_entity_poly.type
_entity_poly.pdbx_seq_one_letter_code
_entity_poly.pdbx_strand_id
1 'polypeptide(L)'
;MNKLLIISIVLLALLVGGMAYYMTRPVYPKSILVYRYRYQQMMSMEMKKELINFTNQFHPITERNYIELLEWEHIYLKYTEYALNFRPELPIPIIIQGKGRCGEFALLYTGLLLANDIDCRLVVDCSVLWNQSKKAAGDHMWVEVLVQDKWLHVDPTENKIDQPKLYSNNWNKDVNLVYAIHGDNIIDVTETYR
;
A
#
# COMPACT_ATOMS: atom_id res chain seq x y z
N MET A 1 -24.14 14.96 -44.95
CA MET A 1 -24.28 15.15 -43.49
C MET A 1 -23.64 16.49 -43.11
N ASN A 2 -24.37 17.38 -42.43
CA ASN A 2 -23.87 18.73 -42.11
C ASN A 2 -22.69 18.63 -41.12
N LYS A 3 -21.58 19.34 -41.36
CA LYS A 3 -20.42 19.39 -40.43
C LYS A 3 -20.82 19.76 -39.01
N LEU A 4 -21.83 20.63 -38.86
CA LEU A 4 -22.38 21.02 -37.56
C LEU A 4 -22.99 19.82 -36.81
N LEU A 5 -23.72 18.96 -37.53
CA LEU A 5 -24.36 17.76 -36.97
C LEU A 5 -23.32 16.75 -36.49
N ILE A 6 -22.22 16.58 -37.23
CA ILE A 6 -21.12 15.67 -36.84
C ILE A 6 -20.47 16.17 -35.54
N ILE A 7 -20.18 17.47 -35.43
CA ILE A 7 -19.59 18.06 -34.23
C ILE A 7 -20.53 17.89 -33.02
N SER A 8 -21.83 18.14 -33.20
CA SER A 8 -22.81 17.95 -32.12
C SER A 8 -22.90 16.49 -31.65
N ILE A 9 -22.84 15.51 -32.56
CA ILE A 9 -22.85 14.08 -32.21
C ILE A 9 -21.58 13.71 -31.43
N VAL A 10 -20.40 14.19 -31.85
CA VAL A 10 -19.13 13.92 -31.15
C VAL A 10 -19.12 14.54 -29.76
N LEU A 11 -19.56 15.80 -29.61
CA LEU A 11 -19.66 16.45 -28.31
C LEU A 11 -20.64 15.72 -27.38
N LEU A 12 -21.80 15.32 -27.90
CA LEU A 12 -22.76 14.53 -27.12
C LEU A 12 -22.18 13.18 -26.69
N ALA A 13 -21.46 12.48 -27.58
CA ALA A 13 -20.81 11.22 -27.26
C ALA A 13 -19.73 11.37 -26.16
N LEU A 14 -18.92 12.43 -26.23
CA LEU A 14 -17.92 12.74 -25.18
C LEU A 14 -18.58 13.08 -23.85
N LEU A 15 -19.69 13.83 -23.87
CA LEU A 15 -20.41 14.24 -22.66
C LEU A 15 -21.11 13.03 -22.01
N VAL A 16 -21.79 12.20 -22.80
CA VAL A 16 -22.39 10.94 -22.33
C VAL A 16 -21.33 9.97 -21.82
N GLY A 17 -20.21 9.82 -22.54
CA GLY A 17 -19.08 9.00 -22.09
C GLY A 17 -18.46 9.50 -20.79
N GLY A 18 -18.27 10.82 -20.65
CA GLY A 18 -17.77 11.44 -19.43
C GLY A 18 -18.73 11.29 -18.24
N MET A 19 -20.04 11.44 -18.46
CA MET A 19 -21.05 11.22 -17.43
C MET A 19 -21.12 9.75 -17.03
N ALA A 20 -21.12 8.82 -17.98
CA ALA A 20 -21.09 7.39 -17.71
C ALA A 20 -19.86 7.02 -16.88
N TYR A 21 -18.67 7.46 -17.28
CA TYR A 21 -17.44 7.27 -16.51
C TYR A 21 -17.53 7.84 -15.09
N TYR A 22 -18.06 9.06 -14.92
CA TYR A 22 -18.21 9.68 -13.61
C TYR A 22 -19.20 8.92 -12.71
N MET A 23 -20.28 8.39 -13.30
CA MET A 23 -21.31 7.63 -12.58
C MET A 23 -20.87 6.19 -12.23
N THR A 24 -20.01 5.59 -13.04
CA THR A 24 -19.59 4.19 -12.85
C THR A 24 -18.22 4.04 -12.19
N ARG A 25 -17.48 5.15 -11.96
CA ARG A 25 -16.17 5.05 -11.32
C ARG A 25 -16.32 4.56 -9.87
N PRO A 26 -15.48 3.62 -9.42
CA PRO A 26 -15.46 3.21 -8.02
C PRO A 26 -15.10 4.41 -7.13
N VAL A 27 -15.86 4.58 -6.04
CA VAL A 27 -15.60 5.59 -5.02
C VAL A 27 -14.79 4.93 -3.91
N TYR A 28 -13.52 5.30 -3.83
CA TYR A 28 -12.59 4.74 -2.85
C TYR A 28 -12.51 5.59 -1.57
N PRO A 29 -12.20 4.99 -0.41
CA PRO A 29 -11.86 5.72 0.80
C PRO A 29 -10.76 6.76 0.55
N LYS A 30 -10.80 7.91 1.24
CA LYS A 30 -9.74 8.93 1.07
C LYS A 30 -8.35 8.40 1.44
N SER A 31 -8.27 7.53 2.45
CA SER A 31 -7.02 6.89 2.90
C SER A 31 -6.33 6.13 1.77
N ILE A 32 -7.04 5.31 1.00
CA ILE A 32 -6.42 4.51 -0.07
C ILE A 32 -5.90 5.40 -1.20
N LEU A 33 -6.55 6.54 -1.48
CA LEU A 33 -6.07 7.50 -2.48
C LEU A 33 -4.75 8.17 -2.05
N VAL A 34 -4.60 8.48 -0.76
CA VAL A 34 -3.35 9.03 -0.19
C VAL A 34 -2.23 8.00 -0.31
N TYR A 35 -2.48 6.76 0.10
CA TYR A 35 -1.45 5.72 0.04
C TYR A 35 -1.10 5.30 -1.38
N ARG A 36 -2.05 5.38 -2.33
CA ARG A 36 -1.73 5.19 -3.75
C ARG A 36 -0.75 6.25 -4.25
N TYR A 37 -0.96 7.50 -3.87
CA TYR A 37 -0.03 8.56 -4.22
C TYR A 37 1.37 8.33 -3.63
N ARG A 38 1.48 7.84 -2.38
CA ARG A 38 2.78 7.44 -1.78
C ARG A 38 3.42 6.28 -2.52
N TYR A 39 2.65 5.26 -2.90
CA TYR A 39 3.12 4.13 -3.68
C TYR A 39 3.72 4.59 -5.02
N GLN A 40 3.03 5.47 -5.73
CA GLN A 40 3.51 6.06 -6.99
C GLN A 40 4.82 6.86 -6.80
N GLN A 41 4.94 7.59 -5.69
CA GLN A 41 6.20 8.28 -5.35
C GLN A 41 7.35 7.27 -5.15
N MET A 42 7.12 6.20 -4.40
CA MET A 42 8.12 5.14 -4.15
C MET A 42 8.50 4.35 -5.41
N MET A 43 7.58 4.22 -6.37
CA MET A 43 7.87 3.60 -7.66
C MET A 43 8.76 4.44 -8.57
N SER A 44 8.81 5.76 -8.37
CA SER A 44 9.54 6.65 -9.27
C SER A 44 11.04 6.31 -9.31
N MET A 45 11.62 6.35 -10.51
CA MET A 45 13.05 6.06 -10.69
C MET A 45 13.95 6.98 -9.85
N GLU A 46 13.52 8.22 -9.64
CA GLU A 46 14.21 9.19 -8.79
C GLU A 46 14.22 8.75 -7.33
N MET A 47 13.05 8.44 -6.75
CA MET A 47 12.94 7.99 -5.36
C MET A 47 13.69 6.68 -5.11
N LYS A 48 13.59 5.71 -6.04
CA LYS A 48 14.34 4.45 -5.93
C LYS A 48 15.85 4.69 -5.87
N LYS A 49 16.38 5.52 -6.77
CA LYS A 49 17.81 5.89 -6.79
C LYS A 49 18.22 6.64 -5.54
N GLU A 50 17.40 7.57 -5.07
CA GLU A 50 17.68 8.33 -3.84
C GLU A 50 17.74 7.39 -2.63
N LEU A 51 16.80 6.46 -2.50
CA LEU A 51 16.77 5.49 -1.42
C LEU A 51 17.99 4.55 -1.44
N ILE A 52 18.38 4.06 -2.62
CA ILE A 52 19.59 3.24 -2.79
C ILE A 52 20.85 4.04 -2.41
N ASN A 53 20.98 5.26 -2.92
CA ASN A 53 22.14 6.11 -2.61
C ASN A 53 22.20 6.49 -1.12
N PHE A 54 21.05 6.72 -0.49
CA PHE A 54 20.96 6.99 0.93
C PHE A 54 21.44 5.78 1.74
N THR A 55 20.87 4.60 1.49
CA THR A 55 21.19 3.37 2.24
C THR A 55 22.62 2.88 1.99
N ASN A 56 23.18 3.08 0.80
CA ASN A 56 24.58 2.73 0.50
C ASN A 56 25.63 3.45 1.36
N GLN A 57 25.28 4.57 2.00
CA GLN A 57 26.18 5.29 2.89
C GLN A 57 26.38 4.59 4.24
N PHE A 58 25.51 3.65 4.60
CA PHE A 58 25.56 2.98 5.91
C PHE A 58 25.24 1.48 5.81
N HIS A 59 24.07 1.12 5.26
CA HIS A 59 23.57 -0.26 5.22
C HIS A 59 22.88 -0.56 3.88
N PRO A 60 23.62 -1.03 2.86
CA PRO A 60 23.10 -1.30 1.52
C PRO A 60 21.90 -2.25 1.50
N ILE A 61 20.91 -1.92 0.68
CA ILE A 61 19.67 -2.68 0.49
C ILE A 61 19.62 -3.45 -0.84
N THR A 62 20.58 -3.22 -1.75
CA THR A 62 20.59 -3.82 -3.08
C THR A 62 20.94 -5.30 -3.04
N GLU A 63 20.48 -6.05 -4.05
CA GLU A 63 20.76 -7.49 -4.22
C GLU A 63 20.20 -8.36 -3.07
N ARG A 64 19.09 -7.91 -2.48
CA ARG A 64 18.41 -8.61 -1.39
C ARG A 64 17.05 -9.14 -1.84
N ASN A 65 16.70 -10.33 -1.38
CA ASN A 65 15.37 -10.87 -1.54
C ASN A 65 14.40 -10.27 -0.49
N TYR A 66 13.11 -10.55 -0.62
CA TYR A 66 12.08 -9.97 0.24
C TYR A 66 12.22 -10.34 1.73
N ILE A 67 12.78 -11.51 2.05
CA ILE A 67 13.03 -11.94 3.43
C ILE A 67 14.20 -11.13 4.02
N GLU A 68 15.30 -11.02 3.27
CA GLU A 68 16.48 -10.25 3.69
C GLU A 68 16.16 -8.76 3.87
N LEU A 69 15.24 -8.21 3.07
CA LEU A 69 14.74 -6.84 3.23
C LEU A 69 13.85 -6.67 4.46
N LEU A 70 13.05 -7.69 4.80
CA LEU A 70 12.24 -7.68 6.01
C LEU A 70 13.13 -7.72 7.25
N GLU A 71 14.17 -8.57 7.24
CA GLU A 71 15.18 -8.61 8.29
C GLU A 71 15.92 -7.27 8.40
N TRP A 72 16.32 -6.67 7.26
CA TRP A 72 16.95 -5.35 7.24
C TRP A 72 16.06 -4.32 7.93
N GLU A 73 14.77 -4.26 7.59
CA GLU A 73 13.84 -3.32 8.20
C GLU A 73 13.77 -3.49 9.72
N HIS A 74 13.70 -4.72 10.22
CA HIS A 74 13.61 -5.01 11.65
C HIS A 74 14.87 -4.63 12.43
N ILE A 75 16.03 -4.62 11.78
CA ILE A 75 17.28 -4.16 12.38
C ILE A 75 17.26 -2.63 12.56
N TYR A 76 16.71 -1.89 11.59
CA TYR A 76 16.86 -0.43 11.50
C TYR A 76 15.61 0.38 11.84
N LEU A 77 14.43 -0.25 11.96
CA LEU A 77 13.18 0.38 12.33
C LEU A 77 12.60 -0.27 13.60
N LYS A 78 12.42 0.54 14.65
CA LYS A 78 11.86 0.07 15.91
C LYS A 78 10.37 0.35 16.02
N TYR A 79 9.60 -0.62 16.50
CA TYR A 79 8.20 -0.39 16.83
C TYR A 79 8.06 0.58 18.03
N THR A 80 7.02 1.41 18.03
CA THR A 80 6.68 2.29 19.16
C THR A 80 5.18 2.46 19.34
N GLU A 81 4.70 2.18 20.55
CA GLU A 81 3.31 2.46 20.95
C GLU A 81 3.09 3.93 21.30
N TYR A 82 4.15 4.65 21.67
CA TYR A 82 4.06 6.07 22.06
C TYR A 82 3.59 6.94 20.90
N ALA A 83 2.86 8.02 21.25
CA ALA A 83 2.43 9.01 20.28
C ALA A 83 3.64 9.64 19.58
N LEU A 84 3.54 9.75 18.25
CA LEU A 84 4.53 10.39 17.40
C LEU A 84 4.00 11.74 16.96
N ASN A 85 4.75 12.81 17.24
CA ASN A 85 4.38 14.18 16.82
C ASN A 85 4.47 14.36 15.30
N PHE A 86 5.30 13.56 14.64
CA PHE A 86 5.48 13.52 13.20
C PHE A 86 5.48 12.06 12.74
N ARG A 87 4.81 11.79 11.62
CA ARG A 87 4.69 10.45 11.03
C ARG A 87 5.11 10.51 9.57
N PRO A 88 6.37 10.18 9.25
CA PRO A 88 6.85 10.20 7.87
C PRO A 88 6.17 9.10 7.06
N GLU A 89 5.90 9.40 5.79
CA GLU A 89 5.17 8.51 4.88
C GLU A 89 6.01 8.10 3.66
N LEU A 90 7.33 8.33 3.71
CA LEU A 90 8.27 7.98 2.64
C LEU A 90 9.54 7.34 3.22
N PRO A 91 10.21 6.43 2.47
CA PRO A 91 11.25 5.56 3.02
C PRO A 91 12.40 6.29 3.73
N ILE A 92 13.02 7.29 3.10
CA ILE A 92 14.18 7.99 3.68
C ILE A 92 13.82 8.69 5.01
N PRO A 93 12.76 9.52 5.08
CA PRO A 93 12.32 10.08 6.35
C PRO A 93 11.95 9.03 7.42
N ILE A 94 11.39 7.89 7.02
CA ILE A 94 11.09 6.78 7.96
C ILE A 94 12.39 6.20 8.53
N ILE A 95 13.40 5.94 7.69
CA ILE A 95 14.72 5.45 8.13
C ILE A 95 15.38 6.45 9.09
N ILE A 96 15.36 7.76 8.76
CA ILE A 96 15.91 8.81 9.62
C ILE A 96 15.21 8.83 10.98
N GLN A 97 13.89 8.63 11.01
CA GLN A 97 13.14 8.56 12.25
C GLN A 97 13.52 7.32 13.09
N GLY A 98 13.86 6.21 12.46
CA GLY A 98 14.35 4.98 13.10
C GLY A 98 13.32 4.26 13.97
N LYS A 99 12.07 4.74 13.99
CA LYS A 99 10.95 4.11 14.69
C LYS A 99 9.61 4.43 14.05
N GLY A 100 8.62 3.57 14.25
CA GLY A 100 7.29 3.76 13.68
C GLY A 100 6.25 2.76 14.18
N ARG A 101 5.10 2.75 13.53
CA ARG A 101 3.98 1.83 13.70
C ARG A 101 3.67 1.17 12.35
N CYS A 102 2.54 0.46 12.26
CA CYS A 102 2.16 -0.29 11.07
C CYS A 102 2.27 0.46 9.74
N GLY A 103 1.87 1.74 9.71
CA GLY A 103 2.00 2.57 8.52
C GLY A 103 3.45 2.79 8.09
N GLU A 104 4.36 3.13 9.01
CA GLU A 104 5.77 3.35 8.68
C GLU A 104 6.46 2.04 8.24
N PHE A 105 6.18 0.93 8.91
CA PHE A 105 6.70 -0.39 8.54
C PHE A 105 6.20 -0.81 7.13
N ALA A 106 4.89 -0.74 6.87
CA ALA A 106 4.36 -1.09 5.56
C ALA A 106 4.92 -0.20 4.43
N LEU A 107 5.06 1.10 4.67
CA LEU A 107 5.60 2.04 3.69
C LEU A 107 7.11 1.86 3.45
N LEU A 108 7.91 1.69 4.50
CA LEU A 108 9.34 1.45 4.35
C LEU A 108 9.59 0.14 3.62
N TYR A 109 8.99 -0.97 4.06
CA TYR A 109 9.12 -2.26 3.41
C TYR A 109 8.71 -2.23 1.93
N THR A 110 7.61 -1.55 1.60
CA THR A 110 7.21 -1.33 0.19
C THR A 110 8.29 -0.61 -0.61
N GLY A 111 8.86 0.48 -0.07
CA GLY A 111 9.94 1.21 -0.72
C GLY A 111 11.20 0.38 -0.93
N LEU A 112 11.56 -0.46 0.05
CA LEU A 112 12.70 -1.38 -0.02
C LEU A 112 12.53 -2.43 -1.14
N LEU A 113 11.33 -3.02 -1.24
CA LEU A 113 11.00 -4.00 -2.29
C LEU A 113 11.04 -3.35 -3.67
N LEU A 114 10.40 -2.19 -3.82
CA LEU A 114 10.38 -1.45 -5.09
C LEU A 114 11.78 -1.03 -5.53
N ALA A 115 12.66 -0.65 -4.62
CA ALA A 115 14.06 -0.32 -4.93
C ALA A 115 14.89 -1.53 -5.39
N ASN A 116 14.45 -2.75 -5.08
CA ASN A 116 15.06 -4.01 -5.54
C ASN A 116 14.28 -4.65 -6.70
N ASP A 117 13.36 -3.90 -7.33
CA ASP A 117 12.50 -4.35 -8.42
C ASP A 117 11.72 -5.64 -8.10
N ILE A 118 11.35 -5.81 -6.82
CA ILE A 118 10.47 -6.88 -6.36
C ILE A 118 9.02 -6.41 -6.50
N ASP A 119 8.21 -7.20 -7.21
CA ASP A 119 6.79 -6.89 -7.40
C ASP A 119 6.03 -7.07 -6.08
N CYS A 120 5.31 -6.03 -5.69
CA CYS A 120 4.66 -5.93 -4.39
C CYS A 120 3.39 -5.09 -4.46
N ARG A 121 2.58 -5.16 -3.40
CA ARG A 121 1.40 -4.31 -3.22
C ARG A 121 1.38 -3.76 -1.81
N LEU A 122 1.06 -2.49 -1.68
CA LEU A 122 0.75 -1.91 -0.38
C LEU A 122 -0.71 -2.19 -0.05
N VAL A 123 -0.98 -2.87 1.07
CA VAL A 123 -2.33 -3.24 1.50
C VAL A 123 -2.77 -2.37 2.67
N VAL A 124 -4.01 -1.89 2.59
CA VAL A 124 -4.61 -1.00 3.59
C VAL A 124 -5.95 -1.56 4.05
N ASP A 125 -6.06 -1.79 5.36
CA ASP A 125 -7.32 -2.16 6.02
C ASP A 125 -8.20 -0.91 6.17
N CYS A 126 -9.20 -0.82 5.32
CA CYS A 126 -10.21 0.24 5.32
C CYS A 126 -11.50 -0.19 6.03
N SER A 127 -11.47 -1.31 6.78
CA SER A 127 -12.65 -1.85 7.43
C SER A 127 -13.19 -0.89 8.48
N VAL A 128 -14.50 -0.98 8.73
CA VAL A 128 -15.17 -0.25 9.81
C VAL A 128 -15.89 -1.25 10.71
N LEU A 129 -16.08 -0.91 11.99
CA LEU A 129 -16.64 -1.84 12.96
C LEU A 129 -18.16 -1.95 12.77
N TRP A 130 -18.63 -3.07 12.24
CA TRP A 130 -20.05 -3.38 12.07
C TRP A 130 -20.52 -4.47 13.03
N ASN A 131 -19.71 -5.51 13.20
CA ASN A 131 -20.02 -6.62 14.08
C ASN A 131 -19.61 -6.31 15.52
N GLN A 132 -20.61 -6.17 16.41
CA GLN A 132 -20.40 -5.87 17.83
C GLN A 132 -19.65 -6.96 18.60
N SER A 133 -19.51 -8.18 18.05
CA SER A 133 -18.70 -9.24 18.64
C SER A 133 -17.20 -9.13 18.32
N LYS A 134 -16.81 -8.18 17.46
CA LYS A 134 -15.41 -7.94 17.04
C LYS A 134 -14.76 -6.88 17.92
N LYS A 135 -13.43 -6.97 18.08
CA LYS A 135 -12.68 -6.10 19.00
C LYS A 135 -12.34 -4.74 18.38
N ALA A 136 -12.09 -4.71 17.08
CA ALA A 136 -11.67 -3.52 16.33
C ALA A 136 -11.87 -3.73 14.82
N ALA A 137 -11.66 -2.69 14.02
CA ALA A 137 -11.66 -2.72 12.55
C ALA A 137 -10.70 -1.65 12.02
N GLY A 138 -10.14 -1.83 10.83
CA GLY A 138 -9.32 -0.80 10.17
C GLY A 138 -7.99 -0.52 10.88
N ASP A 139 -7.35 0.60 10.54
CA ASP A 139 -6.12 1.10 11.17
C ASP A 139 -4.94 0.11 11.14
N HIS A 140 -4.80 -0.64 10.03
CA HIS A 140 -3.64 -1.50 9.81
C HIS A 140 -3.20 -1.50 8.35
N MET A 141 -1.91 -1.72 8.13
CA MET A 141 -1.30 -1.75 6.81
C MET A 141 -0.22 -2.82 6.77
N TRP A 142 -0.09 -3.47 5.61
CA TRP A 142 0.90 -4.52 5.35
C TRP A 142 1.21 -4.58 3.86
N VAL A 143 1.94 -5.61 3.43
CA VAL A 143 2.39 -5.76 2.04
C VAL A 143 2.03 -7.14 1.48
N GLU A 144 1.71 -7.21 0.20
CA GLU A 144 1.74 -8.48 -0.55
C GLU A 144 2.98 -8.51 -1.45
N VAL A 145 3.70 -9.63 -1.48
CA VAL A 145 4.87 -9.83 -2.36
C VAL A 145 4.52 -10.89 -3.39
N LEU A 146 4.83 -10.65 -4.67
CA LEU A 146 4.60 -11.65 -5.72
C LEU A 146 5.72 -12.70 -5.67
N VAL A 147 5.36 -13.95 -5.37
CA VAL A 147 6.27 -15.09 -5.32
C VAL A 147 5.64 -16.24 -6.11
N GLN A 148 6.33 -16.72 -7.16
CA GLN A 148 5.84 -17.82 -8.00
C GLN A 148 4.39 -17.63 -8.48
N ASP A 149 4.09 -16.44 -9.03
CA ASP A 149 2.78 -16.04 -9.53
C ASP A 149 1.65 -15.99 -8.47
N LYS A 150 2.01 -15.95 -7.18
CA LYS A 150 1.07 -15.83 -6.07
C LYS A 150 1.42 -14.61 -5.20
N TRP A 151 0.38 -13.91 -4.78
CA TRP A 151 0.51 -12.81 -3.82
C TRP A 151 0.61 -13.39 -2.41
N LEU A 152 1.77 -13.22 -1.81
CA LEU A 152 2.08 -13.69 -0.47
C LEU A 152 1.90 -12.54 0.52
N HIS A 153 1.07 -12.74 1.54
CA HIS A 153 0.94 -11.77 2.63
C HIS A 153 2.26 -11.65 3.41
N VAL A 154 2.71 -10.42 3.63
CA VAL A 154 3.82 -10.08 4.52
C VAL A 154 3.40 -8.92 5.41
N ASP A 155 3.37 -9.16 6.72
CA ASP A 155 3.20 -8.11 7.73
C ASP A 155 4.57 -7.70 8.28
N PRO A 156 5.11 -6.56 7.84
CA PRO A 156 6.40 -6.09 8.33
C PRO A 156 6.36 -5.65 9.79
N THR A 157 5.21 -5.29 10.35
CA THR A 157 5.15 -4.89 11.76
C THR A 157 5.26 -6.12 12.67
N GLU A 158 4.61 -7.20 12.27
CA GLU A 158 4.49 -8.43 13.06
C GLU A 158 5.56 -9.48 12.72
N ASN A 159 6.41 -9.21 11.73
CA ASN A 159 7.36 -10.17 11.15
C ASN A 159 6.67 -11.49 10.74
N LYS A 160 5.51 -11.39 10.06
CA LYS A 160 4.71 -12.56 9.65
C LYS A 160 4.65 -12.66 8.15
N ILE A 161 4.93 -13.86 7.63
CA ILE A 161 4.82 -14.20 6.22
C ILE A 161 3.75 -15.29 6.08
N ASP A 162 2.92 -15.17 5.04
CA ASP A 162 1.88 -16.12 4.64
C ASP A 162 0.83 -16.43 5.74
N GLN A 163 0.39 -15.38 6.44
CA GLN A 163 -0.60 -15.49 7.52
C GLN A 163 -1.75 -14.49 7.33
N PRO A 164 -2.48 -14.53 6.19
CA PRO A 164 -3.51 -13.53 5.88
C PRO A 164 -4.69 -13.54 6.86
N LYS A 165 -4.90 -14.63 7.61
CA LYS A 165 -5.96 -14.72 8.64
C LYS A 165 -5.53 -14.24 10.03
N LEU A 166 -4.32 -13.67 10.17
CA LEU A 166 -3.81 -13.11 11.43
C LEU A 166 -4.81 -12.11 12.04
N TYR A 167 -5.35 -11.23 11.21
CA TYR A 167 -6.19 -10.12 11.68
C TYR A 167 -7.61 -10.56 12.07
N SER A 168 -8.25 -11.37 11.23
CA SER A 168 -9.63 -11.81 11.49
C SER A 168 -9.72 -12.84 12.62
N ASN A 169 -8.78 -13.78 12.68
CA ASN A 169 -8.79 -14.86 13.66
C ASN A 169 -8.08 -14.48 14.96
N ASN A 170 -6.80 -14.07 14.89
CA ASN A 170 -5.99 -13.92 16.10
C ASN A 170 -6.30 -12.60 16.81
N TRP A 171 -6.49 -11.51 16.07
CA TRP A 171 -6.83 -10.20 16.64
C TRP A 171 -8.32 -10.00 16.85
N ASN A 172 -9.16 -10.90 16.32
CA ASN A 172 -10.62 -10.80 16.31
C ASN A 172 -11.08 -9.44 15.75
N LYS A 173 -10.45 -8.97 14.67
CA LYS A 173 -10.89 -7.78 13.94
C LYS A 173 -12.08 -8.08 13.04
N ASP A 174 -12.89 -7.06 12.79
CA ASP A 174 -13.89 -7.02 11.73
C ASP A 174 -13.18 -6.64 10.43
N VAL A 175 -12.88 -7.65 9.61
CA VAL A 175 -12.21 -7.48 8.31
C VAL A 175 -13.25 -7.54 7.21
N ASN A 176 -13.65 -6.37 6.72
CA ASN A 176 -14.76 -6.22 5.78
C ASN A 176 -14.47 -5.31 4.59
N LEU A 177 -13.36 -4.58 4.59
CA LEU A 177 -12.93 -3.78 3.44
C LEU A 177 -11.41 -3.63 3.41
N VAL A 178 -10.75 -4.36 2.52
CA VAL A 178 -9.29 -4.34 2.37
C VAL A 178 -8.93 -4.10 0.92
N TYR A 179 -8.08 -3.10 0.68
CA TYR A 179 -7.60 -2.74 -0.64
C TYR A 179 -6.09 -2.92 -0.75
N ALA A 180 -5.65 -3.45 -1.89
CA ALA A 180 -4.25 -3.49 -2.29
C ALA A 180 -3.98 -2.47 -3.41
N ILE A 181 -2.86 -1.76 -3.30
CA ILE A 181 -2.39 -0.81 -4.30
C ILE A 181 -1.30 -1.49 -5.13
N HIS A 182 -1.45 -1.49 -6.45
CA HIS A 182 -0.46 -2.00 -7.39
C HIS A 182 -0.31 -1.04 -8.58
N GLY A 183 0.73 -0.19 -8.55
CA GLY A 183 0.88 0.87 -9.52
C GLY A 183 -0.26 1.89 -9.41
N ASP A 184 -0.99 2.07 -10.50
CA ASP A 184 -2.17 2.94 -10.54
C ASP A 184 -3.46 2.24 -10.05
N ASN A 185 -3.41 0.92 -9.93
CA ASN A 185 -4.58 0.09 -9.62
C ASN A 185 -4.83 0.04 -8.12
N ILE A 186 -6.12 0.00 -7.78
CA ILE A 186 -6.63 -0.31 -6.44
C ILE A 186 -7.47 -1.58 -6.62
N ILE A 187 -7.14 -2.62 -5.87
CA ILE A 187 -7.72 -3.97 -6.00
C ILE A 187 -8.38 -4.32 -4.67
N ASP A 188 -9.63 -4.75 -4.69
CA ASP A 188 -10.30 -5.31 -3.51
C ASP A 188 -9.72 -6.71 -3.23
N VAL A 189 -9.11 -6.88 -2.07
CA VAL A 189 -8.51 -8.13 -1.60
C VAL A 189 -9.17 -8.65 -0.33
N THR A 190 -10.36 -8.15 0.01
CA THR A 190 -11.06 -8.43 1.28
C THR A 190 -11.19 -9.93 1.56
N GLU A 191 -11.57 -10.74 0.55
CA GLU A 191 -11.76 -12.19 0.73
C GLU A 191 -10.48 -12.93 1.14
N THR A 192 -9.31 -12.44 0.75
CA THR A 192 -8.02 -13.01 1.19
C THR A 192 -7.88 -12.92 2.71
N TYR A 193 -8.37 -11.83 3.32
CA TYR A 193 -8.14 -11.51 4.74
C TYR A 193 -9.33 -11.79 5.66
N ARG A 194 -10.50 -12.13 5.11
CA ARG A 194 -11.70 -12.43 5.91
C ARG A 194 -11.62 -13.76 6.65
#